data_AF-A0A7S3KD78-F1
#
_entry.id   AF-A0A7S3KD78-F1
#
_cell.length_a   1.000
_cell.length_b   1.000
_cell.length_c   1.000
_cell.angle_alpha   90.00
_cell.angle_beta   90.00
_cell.angle_gamma   90.00
#
_symmetry.space_group_name_H-M   'P 1'
#
loop_
_entity.id
_entity.type
_entity.pdbx_description
1 polymer ?
#
loop_
_entity_poly.entity_id
_entity_poly.type
_entity_poly.pdbx_seq_one_letter_code
_entity_poly.pdbx_strand_id
1 'polypeptide(L)'
;FGKPQGKGTLEYTDGSKYEGFLVNGLFNGLGKKTFNDGTFYKGTWKDGELTRGVFQKPSGKGYEGEWKDFKYHGKGIKFYKDGSKYEGQFEENKPIGKGKRITPEGNIQFGEWKTIDGKQEWIVKQTKQLTLQNYPNSGPNKREPKLEDNLQEDLQETSKEDENSLMSE
;
A
#
# COMPACT_ATOMS: atom_id res chain seq x y z
N PHE A 1 36.89 -16.14 10.46
CA PHE A 1 36.17 -15.48 9.35
C PHE A 1 35.35 -14.34 9.91
N GLY A 2 35.44 -13.14 9.31
CA GLY A 2 34.63 -11.98 9.72
C GLY A 2 33.21 -12.08 9.17
N LYS A 3 32.21 -11.63 9.92
CA LYS A 3 30.84 -11.52 9.42
C LYS A 3 30.72 -10.33 8.45
N PRO A 4 29.84 -10.40 7.43
CA PRO A 4 29.60 -9.27 6.53
C PRO A 4 29.23 -7.98 7.27
N GLN A 5 29.83 -6.86 6.85
CA GLN A 5 29.67 -5.54 7.46
C GLN A 5 29.65 -4.45 6.37
N GLY A 6 28.82 -3.42 6.55
CA GLY A 6 28.71 -2.29 5.63
C GLY A 6 27.82 -2.58 4.42
N LYS A 7 27.93 -1.77 3.38
CA LYS A 7 27.12 -1.92 2.17
C LYS A 7 27.66 -3.08 1.32
N GLY A 8 26.78 -3.98 0.87
CA GLY A 8 27.19 -5.09 0.01
C GLY A 8 26.01 -5.80 -0.65
N THR A 9 26.37 -6.83 -1.42
CA THR A 9 25.43 -7.72 -2.08
C THR A 9 25.64 -9.14 -1.56
N LEU A 10 24.57 -9.82 -1.20
CA LEU A 10 24.56 -11.25 -0.87
C LEU A 10 23.72 -11.98 -1.92
N GLU A 11 24.32 -12.97 -2.56
CA GLU A 11 23.66 -13.86 -3.50
C GLU A 11 23.47 -15.23 -2.85
N TYR A 12 22.29 -15.80 -3.02
CA TYR A 12 21.91 -17.06 -2.39
C TYR A 12 21.77 -18.16 -3.45
N THR A 13 21.93 -19.41 -3.05
CA THR A 13 21.86 -20.57 -3.94
C THR A 13 20.47 -20.77 -4.56
N ASP A 14 19.42 -20.20 -3.95
CA ASP A 14 18.05 -20.20 -4.49
C ASP A 14 17.83 -19.12 -5.57
N GLY A 15 18.88 -18.37 -5.94
CA GLY A 15 18.83 -17.27 -6.90
C GLY A 15 18.31 -15.96 -6.31
N SER A 16 17.93 -15.93 -5.03
CA SER A 16 17.60 -14.69 -4.35
C SER A 16 18.85 -13.85 -4.10
N LYS A 17 18.64 -12.54 -3.92
CA LYS A 17 19.69 -11.55 -3.77
C LYS A 17 19.29 -10.49 -2.75
N TYR A 18 20.23 -10.08 -1.91
CA TYR A 18 20.09 -8.91 -1.06
C TYR A 18 21.11 -7.83 -1.44
N GLU A 19 20.68 -6.58 -1.54
CA GLU A 19 21.52 -5.41 -1.73
C GLU A 19 21.22 -4.41 -0.62
N GLY A 20 22.19 -4.08 0.22
CA GLY A 20 21.94 -3.16 1.33
C GLY A 20 23.06 -3.12 2.35
N PHE A 21 22.76 -2.56 3.52
CA PHE A 21 23.69 -2.52 4.64
C PHE A 21 23.59 -3.80 5.48
N LEU A 22 24.75 -4.23 5.97
CA LEU A 22 24.92 -5.42 6.79
C LEU A 22 25.61 -5.03 8.10
N VAL A 23 25.11 -5.57 9.21
CA VAL A 23 25.76 -5.47 10.52
C VAL A 23 25.82 -6.86 11.13
N ASN A 24 27.03 -7.35 11.41
CA ASN A 24 27.24 -8.71 11.93
C ASN A 24 26.55 -9.80 11.07
N GLY A 25 26.54 -9.63 9.75
CA GLY A 25 25.89 -10.54 8.81
C GLY A 25 24.36 -10.45 8.72
N LEU A 26 23.72 -9.58 9.49
CA LEU A 26 22.28 -9.33 9.43
C LEU A 26 21.98 -8.10 8.56
N PHE A 27 20.84 -8.13 7.87
CA PHE A 27 20.34 -6.95 7.16
C PHE A 27 20.07 -5.82 8.15
N ASN A 28 20.59 -4.64 7.84
CA ASN A 28 20.43 -3.46 8.68
C ASN A 28 20.35 -2.22 7.79
N GLY A 29 19.75 -1.13 8.24
CA GLY A 29 19.60 0.08 7.44
C GLY A 29 18.83 -0.13 6.14
N LEU A 30 19.14 0.65 5.09
CA LEU A 30 18.45 0.54 3.80
C LEU A 30 18.90 -0.71 3.02
N GLY A 31 17.94 -1.45 2.49
CA GLY A 31 18.23 -2.58 1.62
C GLY A 31 17.04 -3.11 0.83
N LYS A 32 17.35 -3.94 -0.17
CA LYS A 32 16.39 -4.64 -1.02
C LYS A 32 16.74 -6.13 -1.08
N LYS A 33 15.80 -6.98 -0.69
CA LYS A 33 15.83 -8.42 -0.97
C LYS A 33 14.94 -8.72 -2.17
N THR A 34 15.49 -9.33 -3.20
CA THR A 34 14.79 -9.77 -4.42
C THR A 34 14.84 -11.29 -4.48
N PHE A 35 13.71 -11.94 -4.73
CA PHE A 35 13.61 -13.39 -4.92
C PHE A 35 13.62 -13.74 -6.41
N ASN A 36 13.88 -15.02 -6.70
CA ASN A 36 13.97 -15.52 -8.07
C ASN A 36 12.64 -15.39 -8.85
N ASP A 37 11.50 -15.39 -8.16
CA ASP A 37 10.19 -15.15 -8.75
C ASP A 37 9.92 -13.66 -9.06
N GLY A 38 10.88 -12.76 -8.81
CA GLY A 38 10.75 -11.32 -8.98
C GLY A 38 10.04 -10.60 -7.81
N THR A 39 9.55 -11.32 -6.81
CA THR A 39 9.05 -10.73 -5.57
C THR A 39 10.19 -9.97 -4.88
N PHE A 40 9.90 -8.85 -4.22
CA PHE A 40 10.91 -8.15 -3.43
C PHE A 40 10.37 -7.53 -2.14
N TYR A 41 11.29 -7.34 -1.18
CA TYR A 41 11.15 -6.46 -0.04
C TYR A 41 12.19 -5.35 -0.14
N LYS A 42 11.80 -4.09 0.02
CA LYS A 42 12.70 -2.94 -0.02
C LYS A 42 12.34 -1.97 1.10
N GLY A 43 13.30 -1.56 1.89
CA GLY A 43 13.06 -0.55 2.93
C GLY A 43 14.15 -0.52 3.98
N THR A 44 13.75 -0.13 5.19
CA THR A 44 14.61 -0.07 6.36
C THR A 44 14.55 -1.40 7.11
N TRP A 45 15.72 -1.97 7.33
CA TRP A 45 15.95 -3.21 8.03
C TRP A 45 16.59 -2.95 9.38
N LYS A 46 16.25 -3.76 10.39
CA LYS A 46 16.89 -3.77 11.69
C LYS A 46 17.05 -5.22 12.12
N ASP A 47 18.28 -5.63 12.38
CA ASP A 47 18.62 -6.97 12.89
C ASP A 47 18.01 -8.13 12.07
N GLY A 48 17.95 -7.95 10.75
CA GLY A 48 17.39 -8.92 9.80
C GLY A 48 15.91 -8.74 9.48
N GLU A 49 15.20 -7.86 10.18
CA GLU A 49 13.76 -7.64 10.01
C GLU A 49 13.47 -6.33 9.28
N LEU A 50 12.50 -6.36 8.37
CA LEU A 50 11.99 -5.14 7.75
C LEU A 50 11.11 -4.40 8.77
N THR A 51 11.38 -3.12 9.01
CA THR A 51 10.60 -2.28 9.94
C THR A 51 9.70 -1.28 9.23
N ARG A 52 10.13 -0.78 8.07
CA ARG A 52 9.34 0.06 7.19
C ARG A 52 9.77 -0.16 5.75
N GLY A 53 8.83 -0.40 4.84
CA GLY A 53 9.18 -0.63 3.46
C GLY A 53 8.04 -1.16 2.60
N VAL A 54 8.43 -1.55 1.39
CA VAL A 54 7.58 -2.06 0.33
C VAL A 54 7.85 -3.55 0.15
N PHE A 55 6.78 -4.33 0.13
CA PHE A 55 6.70 -5.67 -0.41
C PHE A 55 5.91 -5.64 -1.71
N GLN A 56 6.43 -6.25 -2.75
CA GLN A 56 5.76 -6.25 -4.05
C GLN A 56 5.99 -7.58 -4.77
N LYS A 57 4.89 -8.15 -5.28
CA LYS A 57 4.93 -9.26 -6.23
C LYS A 57 4.87 -8.74 -7.67
N PRO A 58 5.37 -9.50 -8.67
CA PRO A 58 5.21 -9.16 -10.08
C PRO A 58 3.75 -9.00 -10.51
N SER A 59 2.81 -9.66 -9.82
CA SER A 59 1.37 -9.58 -10.07
C SER A 59 0.72 -8.24 -9.69
N GLY A 60 1.48 -7.26 -9.17
CA GLY A 60 0.94 -5.98 -8.69
C GLY A 60 0.43 -6.02 -7.25
N LYS A 61 0.19 -7.21 -6.66
CA LYS A 61 -0.15 -7.34 -5.23
C LYS A 61 1.05 -6.98 -4.34
N GLY A 62 0.82 -6.16 -3.32
CA GLY A 62 1.90 -5.67 -2.46
C GLY A 62 1.41 -4.99 -1.19
N TYR A 63 2.36 -4.42 -0.46
CA TYR A 63 2.14 -3.57 0.70
C TYR A 63 3.29 -2.59 0.88
N GLU A 64 2.98 -1.35 1.20
CA GLU A 64 3.94 -0.32 1.61
C GLU A 64 3.52 0.21 2.98
N GLY A 65 4.41 0.19 3.96
CA GLY A 65 4.08 0.70 5.28
C GLY A 65 5.03 0.24 6.37
N GLU A 66 4.50 0.21 7.59
CA GLU A 66 5.22 -0.27 8.77
C GLU A 66 5.09 -1.79 8.89
N TRP A 67 6.11 -2.41 9.48
CA TRP A 67 6.23 -3.85 9.59
C TRP A 67 6.65 -4.22 11.00
N LYS A 68 6.12 -5.35 11.49
CA LYS A 68 6.47 -5.93 12.78
C LYS A 68 6.35 -7.44 12.68
N ASP A 69 7.37 -8.19 13.08
CA ASP A 69 7.39 -9.66 13.05
C ASP A 69 7.02 -10.23 11.66
N PHE A 70 7.52 -9.61 10.60
CA PHE A 70 7.19 -9.90 9.19
C PHE A 70 5.70 -9.76 8.80
N LYS A 71 4.90 -9.09 9.62
CA LYS A 71 3.49 -8.76 9.35
C LYS A 71 3.32 -7.27 9.08
N TYR A 72 2.32 -6.92 8.26
CA TYR A 72 1.92 -5.52 8.09
C TYR A 72 1.43 -4.97 9.42
N HIS A 73 1.88 -3.77 9.77
CA HIS A 73 1.56 -3.12 11.03
C HIS A 73 1.44 -1.60 10.83
N GLY A 74 0.85 -0.89 11.79
CA GLY A 74 0.77 0.57 11.78
C GLY A 74 0.13 1.11 10.50
N LYS A 75 0.62 2.26 10.02
CA LYS A 75 0.13 2.88 8.78
C LYS A 75 0.69 2.18 7.55
N GLY A 76 -0.17 1.93 6.57
CA GLY A 76 0.29 1.46 5.27
C GLY A 76 -0.74 1.51 4.16
N ILE A 77 -0.30 1.08 2.99
CA ILE A 77 -1.03 0.98 1.73
C ILE A 77 -0.90 -0.46 1.26
N LYS A 78 -2.03 -1.15 1.10
CA LYS A 78 -2.08 -2.49 0.50
C LYS A 78 -2.51 -2.37 -0.95
N PHE A 79 -1.73 -2.98 -1.84
CA PHE A 79 -1.99 -3.05 -3.27
C PHE A 79 -2.65 -4.39 -3.60
N TYR A 80 -3.75 -4.34 -4.35
CA TYR A 80 -4.49 -5.52 -4.79
C TYR A 80 -4.19 -5.85 -6.25
N LYS A 81 -4.48 -7.10 -6.65
CA LYS A 81 -4.19 -7.60 -8.00
C LYS A 81 -4.99 -6.88 -9.08
N ASP A 82 -6.18 -6.39 -8.73
CA ASP A 82 -7.06 -5.63 -9.64
C ASP A 82 -6.59 -4.18 -9.87
N GLY A 83 -5.51 -3.74 -9.19
CA GLY A 83 -5.03 -2.36 -9.25
C GLY A 83 -5.64 -1.44 -8.20
N SER A 84 -6.64 -1.91 -7.44
CA SER A 84 -7.17 -1.17 -6.31
C SER A 84 -6.15 -1.11 -5.17
N LYS A 85 -6.31 -0.14 -4.28
CA LYS A 85 -5.50 0.00 -3.07
C LYS A 85 -6.33 0.35 -1.85
N TYR A 86 -5.85 -0.06 -0.68
CA TYR A 86 -6.40 0.37 0.60
C TYR A 86 -5.31 1.07 1.41
N GLU A 87 -5.60 2.27 1.90
CA GLU A 87 -4.75 3.03 2.80
C GLU A 87 -5.41 3.12 4.17
N GLY A 88 -4.68 2.75 5.22
CA GLY A 88 -5.22 2.73 6.59
C GLY A 88 -4.26 2.11 7.60
N GLN A 89 -4.81 1.71 8.74
CA GLN A 89 -4.08 1.06 9.83
C GLN A 89 -4.10 -0.46 9.65
N PHE A 90 -3.02 -1.11 10.10
CA PHE A 90 -2.86 -2.56 10.05
C PHE A 90 -2.39 -3.13 11.38
N GLU A 91 -2.90 -4.30 11.72
CA GLU A 91 -2.43 -5.13 12.82
C GLU A 91 -2.40 -6.58 12.36
N GLU A 92 -1.25 -7.23 12.50
CA GLU A 92 -1.03 -8.63 12.11
C GLU A 92 -1.51 -8.98 10.68
N ASN A 93 -1.15 -8.17 9.68
CA ASN A 93 -1.60 -8.27 8.28
C ASN A 93 -3.06 -7.90 8.01
N LYS A 94 -3.85 -7.62 9.04
CA LYS A 94 -5.27 -7.28 8.92
C LYS A 94 -5.44 -5.76 8.93
N PRO A 95 -6.21 -5.19 8.00
CA PRO A 95 -6.54 -3.78 8.09
C PRO A 95 -7.53 -3.56 9.26
N ILE A 96 -7.40 -2.44 9.96
CA ILE A 96 -8.22 -2.09 11.13
C ILE A 96 -8.66 -0.64 11.08
N GLY A 97 -9.76 -0.33 11.77
CA GLY A 97 -10.25 1.03 11.93
C GLY A 97 -10.59 1.72 10.61
N LYS A 98 -10.45 3.05 10.59
CA LYS A 98 -10.78 3.90 9.45
C LYS A 98 -9.71 3.84 8.36
N GLY A 99 -10.14 3.98 7.11
CA GLY A 99 -9.23 4.11 5.97
C GLY A 99 -9.94 4.57 4.71
N LYS A 100 -9.24 4.45 3.58
CA LYS A 100 -9.82 4.68 2.25
C LYS A 100 -9.44 3.56 1.29
N ARG A 101 -10.40 3.11 0.48
CA ARG A 101 -10.19 2.26 -0.69
C ARG A 101 -10.19 3.14 -1.93
N ILE A 102 -9.26 2.88 -2.83
CA ILE A 102 -9.13 3.60 -4.10
C ILE A 102 -9.22 2.56 -5.21
N THR A 103 -10.17 2.72 -6.11
CA THR A 103 -10.37 1.81 -7.25
C THR A 103 -9.29 2.05 -8.32
N PRO A 104 -9.11 1.14 -9.28
CA PRO A 104 -8.19 1.36 -10.40
C PRO A 104 -8.48 2.64 -11.19
N GLU A 105 -9.76 3.04 -11.26
CA GLU A 105 -10.24 4.25 -11.94
C GLU A 105 -10.03 5.52 -11.09
N GLY A 106 -9.55 5.39 -9.85
CA GLY A 106 -9.26 6.51 -8.96
C GLY A 106 -10.41 6.90 -8.02
N ASN A 107 -11.57 6.24 -8.09
CA ASN A 107 -12.68 6.50 -7.17
C ASN A 107 -12.30 6.14 -5.74
N ILE A 108 -12.68 6.99 -4.78
CA ILE A 108 -12.30 6.86 -3.38
C ILE A 108 -13.52 6.50 -2.54
N GLN A 109 -13.39 5.48 -1.69
CA GLN A 109 -14.37 5.10 -0.69
C GLN A 109 -13.73 5.22 0.70
N PHE A 110 -14.26 6.10 1.54
CA PHE A 110 -13.90 6.17 2.95
C PHE A 110 -14.79 5.23 3.74
N GLY A 111 -14.21 4.59 4.75
CA GLY A 111 -14.94 3.63 5.56
C GLY A 111 -14.14 3.14 6.75
N GLU A 112 -14.68 2.15 7.43
CA GLU A 112 -14.07 1.52 8.58
C GLU A 112 -14.20 0.00 8.53
N TRP A 113 -13.17 -0.71 9.01
CA TRP A 113 -13.23 -2.14 9.25
C TRP A 113 -13.91 -2.42 10.58
N LYS A 114 -14.92 -3.29 10.57
CA LYS A 114 -15.56 -3.85 11.76
C LYS A 114 -15.43 -5.36 11.80
N THR A 115 -15.38 -5.91 13.01
CA THR A 115 -15.50 -7.35 13.21
C THR A 115 -16.95 -7.67 13.55
N ILE A 116 -17.63 -8.40 12.67
CA ILE A 116 -19.01 -8.87 12.83
C ILE A 116 -18.95 -10.39 12.77
N ASP A 117 -19.36 -11.08 13.84
CA ASP A 117 -19.32 -12.54 13.96
C ASP A 117 -17.94 -13.16 13.63
N GLY A 118 -16.87 -12.49 14.07
CA GLY A 118 -15.48 -12.92 13.84
C GLY A 118 -14.95 -12.66 12.42
N LYS A 119 -15.74 -12.08 11.52
CA LYS A 119 -15.33 -11.71 10.16
C LYS A 119 -15.09 -10.22 10.04
N GLN A 120 -14.08 -9.84 9.27
CA GLN A 120 -13.79 -8.44 8.97
C GLN A 120 -14.67 -7.97 7.83
N GLU A 121 -15.50 -6.97 8.11
CA GLU A 121 -16.40 -6.33 7.16
C GLU A 121 -15.98 -4.87 6.95
N TRP A 122 -16.02 -4.41 5.70
CA TRP A 122 -15.74 -3.02 5.34
C TRP A 122 -17.03 -2.23 5.23
N ILE A 123 -17.19 -1.25 6.11
CA ILE A 123 -18.37 -0.39 6.14
C ILE A 123 -18.03 0.92 5.43
N VAL A 124 -18.60 1.12 4.25
CA VAL A 124 -18.46 2.37 3.49
C VAL A 124 -19.23 3.48 4.21
N LYS A 125 -18.57 4.62 4.45
CA LYS A 125 -19.13 5.80 5.09
C LYS A 125 -19.38 6.95 4.12
N GLN A 126 -18.41 7.17 3.22
CA GLN A 126 -18.46 8.25 2.24
C GLN A 126 -17.78 7.80 0.95
N THR A 127 -18.23 8.31 -0.20
CA THR A 127 -17.54 8.12 -1.47
C THR A 127 -17.21 9.45 -2.15
N LYS A 128 -16.11 9.47 -2.89
CA LYS A 128 -15.68 10.57 -3.76
C LYS A 128 -15.35 9.99 -5.13
N GLN A 129 -16.02 10.44 -6.18
CA GLN A 129 -15.74 10.00 -7.55
C GLN A 129 -14.67 10.89 -8.18
N LEU A 130 -13.83 10.29 -9.03
CA LEU A 130 -12.93 11.06 -9.90
C LEU A 130 -13.76 11.58 -11.08
N THR A 131 -13.99 12.89 -11.17
CA THR A 131 -14.68 13.50 -12.32
C THR A 131 -13.65 13.97 -13.36
N LEU A 132 -13.79 13.52 -14.62
CA LEU A 132 -12.89 13.90 -15.73
C LEU A 132 -13.13 15.33 -16.27
N GLN A 133 -13.96 16.14 -15.61
CA GLN A 133 -14.44 17.43 -16.15
C GLN A 133 -13.37 18.53 -16.23
N ASN A 134 -12.20 18.34 -15.63
CA ASN A 134 -11.11 19.32 -15.62
C ASN A 134 -9.91 18.93 -16.50
N TYR A 135 -10.13 18.13 -17.56
CA TYR A 135 -9.14 17.97 -18.64
C TYR A 135 -9.41 18.99 -19.76
N PRO A 136 -8.76 20.18 -19.78
CA PRO A 136 -8.74 20.97 -21.00
C PRO A 136 -8.04 20.15 -22.09
N ASN A 137 -8.72 19.94 -23.21
CA ASN A 137 -8.21 19.31 -24.44
C ASN A 137 -6.71 19.58 -24.65
N SER A 138 -5.84 18.61 -24.36
CA SER A 138 -4.41 18.74 -24.61
C SER A 138 -4.05 17.98 -25.89
N GLY A 139 -3.77 18.73 -26.96
CA GLY A 139 -3.25 18.23 -28.23
C GLY A 139 -1.89 17.50 -28.11
N PRO A 140 -1.34 17.00 -29.23
CA PRO A 140 -0.41 15.86 -29.29
C PRO A 140 1.02 16.15 -28.80
N ASN A 141 1.26 17.24 -28.07
CA ASN A 141 2.61 17.60 -27.67
C ASN A 141 2.64 18.45 -26.39
N LYS A 142 2.55 17.79 -25.22
CA LYS A 142 3.13 18.24 -23.93
C LYS A 142 3.00 17.12 -22.87
N ARG A 143 3.96 17.13 -21.94
CA ARG A 143 4.25 16.11 -20.90
C ARG A 143 3.00 15.60 -20.18
N GLU A 144 2.98 14.31 -19.84
CA GLU A 144 2.02 13.73 -18.89
C GLU A 144 1.97 14.63 -17.63
N PRO A 145 0.82 15.23 -17.31
CA PRO A 145 0.69 16.00 -16.08
C PRO A 145 0.83 15.03 -14.90
N LYS A 146 1.65 15.41 -13.91
CA LYS A 146 1.75 14.66 -12.67
C LYS A 146 0.38 14.71 -11.99
N LEU A 147 -0.05 13.59 -11.40
CA LEU A 147 -1.31 13.45 -10.65
C LEU A 147 -1.52 14.53 -9.56
N GLU A 148 -0.46 15.26 -9.18
CA GLU A 148 -0.47 16.28 -8.14
C GLU A 148 -0.92 17.67 -8.62
N ASP A 149 -0.93 17.95 -9.94
CA ASP A 149 -1.11 19.32 -10.44
C ASP A 149 -2.56 19.72 -10.80
N ASN A 150 -3.54 18.80 -10.77
CA ASN A 150 -4.92 19.07 -11.24
C ASN A 150 -6.04 18.63 -10.28
N LEU A 151 -5.79 18.56 -8.97
CA LEU A 151 -6.86 18.41 -7.98
C LEU A 151 -7.59 19.75 -7.76
N GLN A 152 -8.41 20.16 -8.74
CA GLN A 152 -9.56 21.03 -8.42
C GLN A 152 -10.71 20.12 -7.98
N GLU A 153 -11.13 20.34 -6.73
CA GLU A 153 -12.10 19.55 -5.96
C GLU A 153 -13.53 19.67 -6.51
N ASP A 154 -13.81 19.13 -7.69
CA ASP A 154 -15.19 18.86 -8.11
C ASP A 154 -15.65 17.52 -7.54
N LEU A 155 -15.79 17.51 -6.22
CA LEU A 155 -16.20 16.39 -5.39
C LEU A 155 -17.73 16.28 -5.38
N GLN A 156 -18.29 15.27 -6.04
CA GLN A 156 -19.63 14.80 -5.67
C GLN A 156 -19.48 13.92 -4.42
N GLU A 157 -19.68 14.54 -3.25
CA GLU A 157 -19.72 13.83 -1.97
C GLU A 157 -21.09 13.20 -1.76
N THR A 158 -21.13 11.88 -1.64
CA THR A 158 -22.33 11.16 -1.17
C THR A 158 -22.01 10.48 0.15
N SER A 159 -22.74 10.90 1.19
CA SER A 159 -22.81 10.22 2.48
C SER A 159 -23.72 8.99 2.31
N LYS A 160 -23.33 7.84 2.87
CA LYS A 160 -24.22 6.66 2.94
C LYS A 160 -25.02 6.59 4.24
N GLU A 161 -24.88 7.58 5.13
CA GLU A 161 -25.61 7.59 6.40
C GLU A 161 -27.08 8.01 6.22
N ASP A 162 -27.45 8.56 5.05
CA ASP A 162 -28.80 9.06 4.76
C ASP A 162 -29.75 8.03 4.11
N GLU A 163 -29.29 6.82 3.75
CA GLU A 163 -30.13 5.83 3.05
C GLU A 163 -30.86 4.83 3.96
N ASN A 164 -30.73 4.93 5.29
CA ASN A 164 -31.36 3.97 6.22
C ASN A 164 -32.54 4.56 7.04
N SER A 165 -33.15 5.65 6.58
CA SER A 165 -34.30 6.30 7.25
C SER A 165 -35.62 6.29 6.44
N LEU A 166 -35.75 5.46 5.40
CA LEU A 166 -36.98 5.33 4.62
C LEU A 166 -37.33 3.86 4.35
N MET A 167 -37.48 3.06 5.41
CA MET A 167 -38.30 1.83 5.40
C MET A 167 -38.86 1.56 6.79
N SER A 168 -39.64 2.50 7.33
CA SER A 168 -40.62 2.22 8.39
C SER A 168 -41.55 3.41 8.51
N GLU A 169 -42.66 3.36 7.78
CA GLU A 169 -44.03 3.74 8.20
C GLU A 169 -45.01 3.51 7.03
#